data_AF-A0A6B3IBL7-F1
#
_entry.id   AF-A0A6B3IBL7-F1
#
_cell.length_a   1.000
_cell.length_b   1.000
_cell.length_c   1.000
_cell.angle_alpha   90.00
_cell.angle_beta   90.00
_cell.angle_gamma   90.00
#
_symmetry.space_group_name_H-M   'P 1'
#
loop_
_entity.id
_entity.type
_entity.pdbx_description
1 polymer ?
#
loop_
_entity_poly.entity_id
_entity_poly.type
_entity_poly.pdbx_seq_one_letter_code
_entity_poly.pdbx_strand_id
1 'polypeptide(L)'
;AGLHQVQRFAGLPNQPLAEAHFGRALGIGPLSPGPAYRLLQEPAEVLGISFAHDSLIHRLLAYCNYHPKLLQVAGEALVSEALASRTPDGPPWTIDNDILERVIGSPDLRRRIRDTVRLNLNLDPR
;
A
#
# COMPACT_ATOMS: atom_id res chain seq x y z
N ALA A 1 -11.41 25.20 -30.08
CA ALA A 1 -9.98 24.89 -30.27
C ALA A 1 -9.20 25.58 -29.15
N GLY A 2 -8.64 24.84 -28.19
CA GLY A 2 -7.97 25.45 -27.03
C GLY A 2 -7.49 24.46 -25.95
N LEU A 3 -8.05 23.25 -25.89
CA LEU A 3 -7.67 22.23 -24.90
C LEU A 3 -6.49 21.35 -25.33
N HIS A 4 -6.08 21.41 -26.60
CA HIS A 4 -5.04 20.54 -27.16
C HIS A 4 -3.61 21.10 -27.01
N GLN A 5 -3.47 22.30 -26.45
CA GLN A 5 -2.18 22.98 -26.28
C GLN A 5 -1.69 23.03 -24.82
N VAL A 6 -2.53 22.70 -23.84
CA VAL A 6 -2.20 22.84 -22.41
C VAL A 6 -1.39 21.66 -21.87
N GLN A 7 -1.55 20.45 -22.43
CA GLN A 7 -0.79 19.26 -22.02
C GLN A 7 0.72 19.38 -22.23
N ARG A 8 1.17 20.25 -23.14
CA ARG A 8 2.59 20.47 -23.45
C ARG A 8 3.32 21.22 -22.33
N PHE A 9 2.55 21.91 -21.49
CA PHE A 9 3.02 22.80 -20.44
C PHE A 9 3.02 22.13 -19.06
N ALA A 10 2.41 20.94 -18.93
CA ALA A 10 2.39 20.18 -17.68
C ALA A 10 3.77 19.63 -17.25
N GLY A 11 4.72 19.52 -18.20
CA GLY A 11 6.07 19.02 -17.95
C GLY A 11 7.16 20.10 -17.81
N LEU A 12 6.80 21.39 -17.75
CA LEU A 12 7.77 22.47 -17.68
C LEU A 12 7.79 23.10 -16.27
N PRO A 13 8.94 23.14 -15.58
CA PRO A 13 9.03 23.76 -14.25
C PRO A 13 8.84 25.28 -14.31
N ASN A 14 8.27 25.87 -13.25
CA ASN A 14 7.97 27.30 -13.08
C ASN A 14 6.98 27.92 -14.06
N GLN A 15 5.92 27.20 -14.43
CA GLN A 15 4.83 27.80 -15.21
C GLN A 15 3.66 28.22 -14.33
N PRO A 16 3.10 29.43 -14.53
CA PRO A 16 2.01 29.97 -13.70
C PRO A 16 0.71 29.14 -13.77
N LEU A 17 0.62 28.19 -14.70
CA LEU A 17 -0.53 27.29 -14.86
C LEU A 17 -0.50 26.07 -13.94
N ALA A 18 0.68 25.65 -13.44
CA ALA A 18 0.80 24.45 -12.60
C ALA A 18 0.11 24.65 -11.24
N GLU A 19 0.41 25.75 -10.56
CA GLU A 19 -0.21 26.08 -9.27
C GLU A 19 -1.67 26.53 -9.41
N ALA A 20 -2.03 27.22 -10.50
CA ALA A 20 -3.37 27.74 -10.73
C ALA A 20 -4.42 26.66 -11.05
N HIS A 21 -4.01 25.53 -11.65
CA HIS A 21 -4.95 24.45 -12.04
C HIS A 21 -4.81 23.16 -11.23
N PHE A 22 -3.60 22.81 -10.75
CA PHE A 22 -3.36 21.53 -10.08
C PHE A 22 -3.03 21.68 -8.58
N GLY A 23 -2.88 22.91 -8.10
CA GLY A 23 -2.51 23.20 -6.72
C GLY A 23 -1.09 22.72 -6.37
N ARG A 24 -0.72 22.83 -5.10
CA ARG A 24 0.58 22.36 -4.61
C ARG A 24 0.59 20.83 -4.62
N ALA A 25 1.60 20.24 -5.26
CA ALA A 25 1.84 18.80 -5.18
C ALA A 25 1.88 18.33 -3.72
N LEU A 26 0.98 17.42 -3.35
CA LEU A 26 0.99 16.78 -2.03
C LEU A 26 2.00 15.64 -2.06
N GLY A 27 3.17 15.85 -1.45
CA GLY A 27 4.12 14.78 -1.20
C GLY A 27 3.52 13.79 -0.20
N ILE A 28 2.99 12.67 -0.68
CA ILE A 28 2.55 11.58 0.19
C ILE A 28 3.78 10.77 0.58
N GLY A 29 4.35 11.10 1.73
CA GLY A 29 5.42 10.32 2.34
C GLY A 29 4.93 9.04 3.03
N PRO A 30 5.84 8.30 3.68
CA PRO A 30 5.46 7.21 4.56
C PRO A 30 4.45 7.66 5.61
N LEU A 31 3.51 6.76 5.95
CA LEU A 31 2.55 7.02 7.02
C LEU A 31 3.26 7.09 8.37
N SER A 32 2.71 7.89 9.29
CA SER A 32 3.11 7.78 10.69
C SER A 32 2.67 6.42 11.27
N PRO A 33 3.35 5.92 12.32
CA PRO A 33 3.14 4.55 12.80
C PRO A 33 1.69 4.20 13.16
N GLY A 34 0.96 5.12 13.83
CA GLY A 34 -0.43 4.88 14.23
C GLY A 34 -1.38 4.66 13.05
N PRO A 35 -1.47 5.60 12.09
CA PRO A 35 -2.23 5.40 10.85
C PRO A 35 -1.78 4.17 10.06
N ALA A 36 -0.48 3.90 9.98
CA ALA A 36 0.03 2.72 9.27
C ALA A 36 -0.44 1.40 9.90
N TYR A 37 -0.41 1.33 11.24
CA TYR A 37 -0.91 0.19 12.01
C TYR A 37 -2.40 -0.05 11.76
N ARG A 38 -3.21 1.01 11.92
CA ARG A 38 -4.66 0.94 11.72
C ARG A 38 -5.06 0.58 10.29
N LEU A 39 -4.27 0.99 9.30
CA LEU A 39 -4.46 0.61 7.90
C LEU A 39 -4.46 -0.91 7.68
N LEU A 40 -3.73 -1.66 8.51
CA LEU A 40 -3.68 -3.12 8.46
C LEU A 40 -4.64 -3.77 9.44
N GLN A 41 -4.70 -3.24 10.66
CA GLN A 41 -5.48 -3.82 11.76
C GLN A 41 -6.99 -3.68 11.53
N GLU A 42 -7.49 -2.46 11.29
CA GLU A 42 -8.94 -2.20 11.26
C GLU A 42 -9.65 -3.03 10.16
N PRO A 43 -9.13 -3.13 8.92
CA PRO A 43 -9.78 -3.96 7.89
C PRO A 43 -9.75 -5.45 8.23
N ALA A 44 -8.69 -5.94 8.88
CA ALA A 44 -8.61 -7.35 9.29
C ALA A 44 -9.66 -7.66 10.37
N GLU A 45 -9.79 -6.80 11.38
CA GLU A 45 -10.77 -6.95 12.46
C GLU A 45 -12.21 -6.96 11.93
N VAL A 46 -12.53 -6.07 10.98
CA VAL A 46 -13.84 -6.03 10.31
C VAL A 46 -14.17 -7.34 9.60
N LEU A 47 -13.15 -8.06 9.12
CA LEU A 47 -13.31 -9.37 8.48
C LEU A 47 -13.31 -10.54 9.48
N GLY A 48 -13.25 -10.27 10.79
CA GLY A 48 -13.12 -11.30 11.82
C GLY A 48 -11.73 -11.96 11.84
N ILE A 49 -10.71 -11.27 11.34
CA ILE A 49 -9.32 -11.73 11.33
C ILE A 49 -8.55 -10.96 12.41
N SER A 50 -7.88 -11.70 13.28
CA SER A 50 -7.00 -11.15 14.32
C SER A 50 -5.54 -11.48 14.03
N PHE A 51 -4.61 -10.72 14.59
CA PHE A 51 -3.19 -11.03 14.56
C PHE A 51 -2.80 -11.75 15.86
N ALA A 52 -2.00 -12.80 15.76
CA ALA A 52 -1.52 -13.52 16.95
C ALA A 52 -0.70 -12.60 17.88
N HIS A 53 0.09 -11.69 17.29
CA HIS A 53 0.92 -10.71 18.00
C HIS A 53 1.06 -9.41 17.19
N ASP A 54 1.09 -8.25 17.86
CA ASP A 54 1.32 -6.93 17.24
C ASP A 54 2.64 -6.86 16.46
N SER A 55 3.63 -7.66 16.86
CA SER A 55 4.92 -7.76 16.17
C SER A 55 4.79 -8.18 14.70
N LEU A 56 3.75 -8.93 14.34
CA LEU A 56 3.47 -9.32 12.95
C LEU A 56 3.12 -8.09 12.10
N ILE A 57 2.28 -7.20 12.64
CA ILE A 57 1.93 -5.94 11.98
C ILE A 57 3.19 -5.09 11.84
N HIS A 58 3.95 -4.89 12.92
CA HIS A 58 5.18 -4.08 12.87
C HIS A 58 6.21 -4.59 11.86
N ARG A 59 6.34 -5.91 11.74
CA ARG A 59 7.24 -6.53 10.76
C ARG A 59 6.78 -6.27 9.33
N LEU A 60 5.48 -6.32 9.06
CA LEU A 60 4.91 -5.95 7.76
C LEU A 60 5.05 -4.44 7.48
N LEU A 61 4.87 -3.59 8.49
CA LEU A 61 5.10 -2.14 8.39
C LEU A 61 6.54 -1.82 7.97
N ALA A 62 7.50 -2.47 8.62
CA ALA A 62 8.91 -2.33 8.31
C ALA A 62 9.25 -2.85 6.89
N TYR A 63 8.70 -4.01 6.50
CA TYR A 63 8.88 -4.56 5.16
C TYR A 63 8.40 -3.60 4.04
N CYS A 64 7.28 -2.90 4.28
CA CYS A 64 6.72 -1.93 3.34
C CYS A 64 7.29 -0.51 3.52
N ASN A 65 8.26 -0.29 4.41
CA ASN A 65 8.81 1.01 4.78
C ASN A 65 7.71 2.06 5.07
N TYR A 66 6.62 1.64 5.71
CA TYR A 66 5.45 2.48 6.04
C TYR A 66 4.78 3.16 4.82
N HIS A 67 5.11 2.76 3.59
CA HIS A 67 4.57 3.39 2.39
C HIS A 67 3.13 2.92 2.15
N PRO A 68 2.12 3.81 2.17
CA PRO A 68 0.71 3.42 2.20
C PRO A 68 0.31 2.48 1.07
N LYS A 69 0.78 2.74 -0.16
CA LYS A 69 0.47 1.87 -1.31
C LYS A 69 1.05 0.46 -1.16
N LEU A 70 2.26 0.32 -0.60
CA LEU A 70 2.89 -0.99 -0.40
C LEU A 70 2.18 -1.76 0.72
N LEU A 71 1.80 -1.05 1.80
CA LEU A 71 1.01 -1.60 2.89
C LEU A 71 -0.33 -2.17 2.40
N GLN A 72 -1.02 -1.45 1.52
CA GLN A 72 -2.28 -1.92 0.93
C GLN A 72 -2.09 -3.21 0.11
N VAL A 73 -1.07 -3.24 -0.74
CA VAL A 73 -0.75 -4.42 -1.57
C VAL A 73 -0.39 -5.64 -0.70
N ALA A 74 0.39 -5.42 0.35
CA ALA A 74 0.80 -6.49 1.26
C ALA A 74 -0.33 -6.94 2.20
N GLY A 75 -1.13 -6.00 2.70
CA GLY A 75 -2.30 -6.26 3.54
C GLY A 75 -3.38 -7.07 2.80
N GLU A 76 -3.64 -6.74 1.53
CA GLU A 76 -4.55 -7.53 0.68
C GLU A 76 -4.07 -8.98 0.52
N ALA A 77 -2.77 -9.18 0.26
CA ALA A 77 -2.19 -10.51 0.16
C ALA A 77 -2.27 -11.27 1.49
N LEU A 78 -2.05 -10.58 2.61
CA LEU A 78 -2.14 -11.15 3.95
C LEU A 78 -3.54 -11.63 4.30
N VAL A 79 -4.55 -10.79 4.06
CA VAL A 79 -5.96 -11.14 4.26
C VAL A 79 -6.36 -12.29 3.36
N SER A 80 -5.94 -12.27 2.10
CA SER A 80 -6.24 -13.35 1.14
C SER A 80 -5.67 -14.69 1.60
N GLU A 81 -4.44 -14.72 2.09
CA GLU A 81 -3.80 -15.93 2.63
C GLU A 81 -4.49 -16.43 3.90
N ALA A 82 -4.88 -15.52 4.80
CA ALA A 82 -5.63 -15.86 6.01
C ALA A 82 -7.00 -16.48 5.68
N LEU A 83 -7.73 -15.91 4.71
CA LEU A 83 -9.01 -16.43 4.26
C LEU A 83 -8.87 -17.76 3.51
N ALA A 84 -7.76 -17.99 2.79
CA ALA A 84 -7.47 -19.28 2.17
C ALA A 84 -7.14 -20.37 3.20
N SER A 85 -6.53 -19.98 4.32
CA SER A 85 -6.14 -20.87 5.44
C SER A 85 -7.24 -21.04 6.50
N ARG A 86 -8.46 -20.54 6.25
CA ARG A 86 -9.53 -20.47 7.24
C ARG A 86 -10.07 -21.84 7.66
N THR A 87 -10.42 -21.96 8.93
CA THR A 87 -11.18 -23.11 9.43
C THR A 87 -12.68 -22.97 9.09
N PRO A 88 -13.42 -24.09 8.94
CA PRO A 88 -14.85 -24.07 8.66
C PRO A 88 -15.70 -23.50 9.79
N ASP A 89 -15.16 -23.44 11.01
CA ASP A 89 -15.87 -23.09 12.25
C ASP A 89 -16.23 -21.59 12.35
N GLY A 90 -15.89 -20.81 11.31
CA GLY A 90 -16.12 -19.36 11.25
C GLY A 90 -15.04 -18.54 11.96
N PRO A 91 -15.14 -17.20 11.93
CA PRO A 91 -14.21 -16.33 12.65
C PRO A 91 -14.34 -16.53 14.19
N PRO A 92 -13.25 -16.28 14.95
CA PRO A 92 -12.07 -15.53 14.55
C PRO A 92 -11.03 -16.38 13.82
N TRP A 93 -10.53 -15.86 12.70
CA TRP A 93 -9.33 -16.39 12.06
C TRP A 93 -8.10 -15.64 12.56
N THR A 94 -6.95 -16.32 12.59
CA THR A 94 -5.73 -15.74 13.15
C THR A 94 -4.63 -15.71 12.10
N ILE A 95 -4.01 -14.55 11.92
CA ILE A 95 -2.75 -14.38 11.19
C ILE A 95 -1.62 -14.69 12.16
N ASP A 96 -0.86 -15.74 11.87
CA ASP A 96 0.33 -16.15 12.61
C ASP A 96 1.62 -15.85 11.82
N ASN A 97 2.76 -16.30 12.37
CA ASN A 97 4.04 -16.16 11.68
C ASN A 97 4.06 -16.93 10.36
N ASP A 98 3.44 -18.11 10.27
CA ASP A 98 3.51 -18.95 9.08
C ASP A 98 2.78 -18.30 7.91
N ILE A 99 1.60 -17.70 8.15
CA ILE A 99 0.88 -16.90 7.16
C ILE A 99 1.73 -15.71 6.71
N LEU A 100 2.33 -14.98 7.66
CA LEU A 100 3.15 -13.81 7.34
C LEU A 100 4.37 -14.19 6.48
N GLU A 101 5.06 -15.27 6.80
CA GLU A 101 6.22 -15.75 6.05
C GLU A 101 5.84 -16.22 4.64
N ARG A 102 4.70 -16.92 4.47
CA ARG A 102 4.20 -17.29 3.14
C ARG A 102 3.95 -16.06 2.28
N VAL A 103 3.37 -15.01 2.86
CA VAL A 103 3.03 -13.77 2.16
C VAL A 103 4.29 -12.97 1.79
N ILE A 104 5.19 -12.70 2.73
CA ILE A 104 6.44 -11.95 2.48
C ILE A 104 7.40 -12.75 1.58
N GLY A 105 7.39 -14.08 1.70
CA GLY A 105 8.14 -14.99 0.85
C GLY A 105 7.60 -15.12 -0.57
N SER A 106 6.35 -14.72 -0.82
CA SER A 106 5.67 -14.92 -2.10
C SER A 106 6.36 -14.18 -3.26
N PRO A 107 6.73 -14.88 -4.35
CA PRO A 107 7.21 -14.24 -5.57
C PRO A 107 6.19 -13.28 -6.19
N ASP A 108 4.90 -13.54 -5.99
CA ASP A 108 3.82 -12.69 -6.50
C ASP A 108 3.79 -11.34 -5.79
N LEU A 109 3.79 -11.34 -4.44
CA LEU A 109 3.82 -10.10 -3.68
C LEU A 109 5.06 -9.27 -4.03
N ARG A 110 6.23 -9.91 -4.14
CA ARG A 110 7.48 -9.23 -4.53
C ARG A 110 7.39 -8.58 -5.90
N ARG A 111 6.74 -9.24 -6.87
CA ARG A 111 6.48 -8.67 -8.21
C ARG A 111 5.54 -7.47 -8.10
N ARG A 112 4.41 -7.59 -7.42
CA ARG A 112 3.43 -6.51 -7.24
C ARG A 112 4.03 -5.27 -6.57
N ILE A 113 4.85 -5.46 -5.53
CA ILE A 113 5.59 -4.37 -4.88
C ILE A 113 6.56 -3.70 -5.84
N ARG A 114 7.34 -4.48 -6.58
CA ARG A 114 8.29 -3.95 -7.57
C ARG A 114 7.59 -3.14 -8.66
N ASP A 115 6.48 -3.65 -9.18
CA ASP A 115 5.72 -2.99 -10.23
C ASP A 115 5.07 -1.71 -9.69
N THR A 116 4.62 -1.71 -8.44
CA THR A 116 4.13 -0.52 -7.75
C THR A 116 5.22 0.55 -7.63
N VAL A 117 6.44 0.19 -7.25
CA VAL A 117 7.57 1.14 -7.17
C VAL A 117 7.92 1.67 -8.56
N ARG A 118 7.96 0.82 -9.58
CA ARG A 118 8.24 1.22 -10.97
C ARG A 118 7.20 2.16 -11.53
N LEU A 119 5.92 1.92 -11.26
CA LEU A 119 4.82 2.81 -11.67
C LEU A 119 5.00 4.22 -11.07
N ASN A 120 5.48 4.33 -9.83
CA ASN A 120 5.78 5.62 -9.22
C ASN A 120 7.00 6.30 -9.87
N LEU A 121 8.04 5.55 -10.23
CA LEU A 121 9.21 6.09 -10.92
C LEU A 121 8.90 6.54 -12.36
N ASN A 122 8.02 5.84 -13.06
CA ASN A 122 7.61 6.19 -14.43
C ASN A 122 6.72 7.44 -14.51
N LEU A 123 6.23 7.92 -13.36
CA LEU A 123 5.46 9.16 -13.24
C LEU A 123 6.34 10.38 -12.93
N ASP A 124 7.65 10.21 -12.80
CA ASP A 124 8.64 11.29 -12.56
C ASP A 124 9.36 11.64 -13.87
N PRO A 125 8.86 12.61 -14.66
CA PRO A 125 9.61 13.16 -15.78
C PRO A 125 10.70 14.07 -15.23
N ARG A 126 11.91 13.53 -15.06
CA ARG A 126 13.11 14.32 -14.79
C ARG A 126 13.44 15.28 -15.93
#